data_AF-A0A2J0MUE1-F1
#
_entry.id   AF-A0A2J0MUE1-F1
#
_cell.length_a   1.000
_cell.length_b   1.000
_cell.length_c   1.000
_cell.angle_alpha   90.00
_cell.angle_beta   90.00
_cell.angle_gamma   90.00
#
_symmetry.space_group_name_H-M   'P 1'
#
loop_
_entity.id
_entity.type
_entity.pdbx_description
1 polymer ?
#
loop_
_entity_poly.entity_id
_entity_poly.type
_entity_poly.pdbx_seq_one_letter_code
_entity_poly.pdbx_strand_id
1 'polypeptide(L)'
;MYKAFEIAGYTKAQVDAKFGHMIKAFEFGAPPHGGNAPGIDRLLMVLRDCESIRDIYAFPKDGQGRDVMLDAPSDVEEKQLKELHIKIEKKG
;
A
#
# COMPACT_ATOMS: atom_id res chain seq x y z
N MET A 1 20.04 9.48 7.36
CA MET A 1 18.77 9.42 6.60
C MET A 1 18.76 10.37 5.41
N TYR A 2 18.94 11.68 5.59
CA TYR A 2 18.97 12.66 4.48
C TYR A 2 19.91 12.29 3.33
N LYS A 3 21.15 11.86 3.63
CA LYS A 3 22.12 11.42 2.60
C LYS A 3 21.61 10.25 1.75
N ALA A 4 20.87 9.31 2.33
CA ALA A 4 20.30 8.18 1.59
C ALA A 4 19.17 8.64 0.65
N PHE A 5 18.34 9.57 1.11
CA PHE A 5 17.29 10.18 0.29
C PHE A 5 17.84 11.08 -0.82
N GLU A 6 18.93 11.79 -0.57
CA GLU A 6 19.64 12.58 -1.59
C GLU A 6 20.13 11.69 -2.74
N ILE A 7 20.71 10.52 -2.43
CA ILE A 7 21.11 9.52 -3.43
C ILE A 7 19.91 9.04 -4.26
N ALA A 8 18.74 8.90 -3.62
CA ALA A 8 17.49 8.55 -4.29
C ALA A 8 16.83 9.73 -5.05
N GLY A 9 17.47 10.89 -5.11
CA GLY A 9 17.02 12.06 -5.88
C GLY A 9 16.06 13.00 -5.14
N TYR A 10 15.96 12.89 -3.82
CA TYR A 10 15.10 13.77 -3.02
C TYR A 10 15.87 14.98 -2.49
N THR A 11 15.26 16.16 -2.59
CA THR A 11 15.71 17.35 -1.88
C THR A 11 15.39 17.26 -0.39
N LYS A 12 16.15 17.97 0.44
CA LYS A 12 15.88 18.05 1.89
C LYS A 12 14.45 18.51 2.19
N ALA A 13 13.93 19.49 1.46
CA ALA A 13 12.56 19.99 1.65
C ALA A 13 11.49 18.93 1.38
N GLN A 14 11.67 18.10 0.34
CA GLN A 14 10.76 16.98 0.05
C GLN A 14 10.80 15.91 1.15
N VAL A 15 11.99 15.65 1.69
CA VAL A 15 12.17 14.70 2.80
C VAL A 15 11.49 15.22 4.07
N ASP A 16 11.71 16.49 4.41
CA ASP A 16 11.10 17.12 5.58
C ASP A 16 9.56 17.10 5.48
N ALA A 17 9.01 17.42 4.30
CA ALA A 17 7.57 17.41 4.06
C ALA A 17 6.93 16.02 4.13
N LYS A 18 7.61 14.97 3.65
CA LYS A 18 7.05 13.61 3.57
C LYS A 18 7.38 12.73 4.78
N PHE A 19 8.54 12.93 5.40
CA PHE A 19 9.12 12.02 6.38
C PHE A 19 9.60 12.73 7.66
N GLY A 20 9.34 14.03 7.82
CA GLY A 20 9.85 14.84 8.95
C GLY A 20 9.45 14.29 10.33
N HIS A 21 8.25 13.72 10.45
CA HIS A 21 7.82 13.09 11.71
C HIS A 21 8.72 11.91 12.12
N MET A 22 9.15 11.09 11.16
CA MET A 22 9.99 9.92 11.39
C MET A 22 11.42 10.35 11.75
N ILE A 23 11.95 11.36 11.05
CA ILE A 23 13.28 11.91 11.32
C ILE A 23 13.33 12.47 12.74
N LYS A 24 12.33 13.27 13.10
CA LYS A 24 12.18 13.82 14.45
C LYS A 24 12.08 12.72 15.50
N ALA A 25 11.33 11.64 15.24
CA ALA A 25 11.27 10.51 16.16
C ALA A 25 12.65 9.86 16.41
N PHE A 26 13.50 9.79 15.38
CA PHE A 26 14.84 9.19 15.51
C PHE A 26 15.81 10.07 16.30
N GLU A 27 15.62 11.39 16.29
CA GLU A 27 16.41 12.35 17.08
C GLU A 27 16.26 12.14 18.60
N PHE A 28 15.16 11.52 19.05
CA PHE A 28 14.93 11.19 20.46
C PHE A 28 15.61 9.88 20.92
N GLY A 29 16.56 9.36 20.13
CA GLY A 29 17.37 8.20 20.53
C GLY A 29 16.78 6.86 20.10
N ALA A 30 16.29 6.76 18.86
CA ALA A 30 15.92 5.46 18.31
C ALA A 30 17.13 4.50 18.32
N PRO A 31 17.00 3.27 18.84
CA PRO A 31 18.09 2.31 18.88
C PRO A 31 18.41 1.81 17.47
N PRO A 32 19.59 1.21 17.24
CA PRO A 32 19.83 0.41 16.04
C PRO A 32 18.78 -0.71 15.95
N HIS A 33 18.03 -0.74 14.85
CA HIS A 33 16.94 -1.69 14.65
C HIS A 33 16.91 -2.21 13.22
N GLY A 34 16.30 -3.37 13.03
CA GLY A 34 16.06 -4.00 11.74
C GLY A 34 14.92 -5.01 11.84
N GLY A 35 14.33 -5.37 10.71
CA GLY A 35 13.22 -6.31 10.64
C GLY A 35 13.03 -6.89 9.25
N ASN A 36 12.10 -7.84 9.12
CA ASN A 36 11.74 -8.48 7.86
C ASN A 36 10.22 -8.66 7.76
N ALA A 37 9.69 -8.73 6.54
CA ALA A 37 8.27 -8.98 6.27
C ALA A 37 8.14 -10.09 5.21
N PRO A 38 7.98 -11.36 5.62
CA PRO A 38 7.78 -12.46 4.68
C PRO A 38 6.38 -12.39 4.05
N GLY A 39 6.28 -12.61 2.73
CA GLY A 39 5.00 -12.72 2.04
C GLY A 39 4.31 -14.04 2.38
N ILE A 40 3.40 -14.01 3.36
CA ILE A 40 2.72 -15.21 3.88
C ILE A 40 2.01 -15.98 2.76
N ASP A 41 1.34 -15.29 1.84
CA ASP A 41 0.58 -15.94 0.77
C ASP A 41 1.49 -16.75 -0.16
N ARG A 42 2.63 -16.19 -0.55
CA ARG A 42 3.61 -16.91 -1.39
C ARG A 42 4.31 -18.02 -0.62
N LEU A 43 4.54 -17.85 0.69
CA LEU A 43 5.05 -18.92 1.53
C LEU A 43 4.07 -20.10 1.55
N LEU A 44 2.78 -19.83 1.76
CA LEU A 44 1.73 -20.84 1.73
C LEU A 44 1.60 -21.47 0.33
N MET A 45 1.76 -20.70 -0.74
CA MET A 45 1.70 -21.19 -2.12
C MET A 45 2.73 -22.30 -2.36
N VAL A 46 3.97 -22.05 -1.93
CA VAL A 46 5.05 -23.04 -2.02
C VAL A 46 4.78 -24.23 -1.10
N LEU A 47 4.34 -23.99 0.14
CA LEU A 47 4.05 -25.07 1.10
C LEU A 47 2.88 -25.97 0.69
N ARG A 48 1.98 -25.48 -0.15
CA ARG A 48 0.78 -26.18 -0.63
C ARG A 48 0.88 -26.62 -2.09
N ASP A 49 2.03 -26.39 -2.73
CA ASP A 49 2.28 -26.68 -4.15
C ASP A 49 1.20 -26.11 -5.07
N CYS A 50 0.76 -24.87 -4.78
CA CYS A 50 -0.22 -24.17 -5.61
C CYS A 50 0.48 -23.43 -6.76
N GLU A 51 -0.10 -23.46 -7.96
CA GLU A 51 0.44 -22.73 -9.12
C GLU A 51 0.14 -21.23 -9.07
N SER A 52 -0.89 -20.83 -8.31
CA SER A 52 -1.34 -19.45 -8.20
C SER A 52 -1.63 -19.07 -6.76
N ILE A 53 -1.26 -17.84 -6.37
CA ILE A 53 -1.63 -17.28 -5.06
C ILE A 53 -3.16 -17.17 -4.89
N ARG A 54 -3.91 -17.12 -6.01
CA ARG A 54 -5.38 -17.06 -5.98
C ARG A 54 -5.99 -18.35 -5.42
N ASP A 55 -5.28 -19.47 -5.48
CA ASP A 55 -5.77 -20.78 -4.99
C ASP A 55 -5.75 -20.85 -3.45
N ILE A 56 -5.10 -19.88 -2.80
CA ILE A 56 -5.01 -19.76 -1.33
C ILE A 56 -6.05 -18.78 -0.81
N TYR A 57 -6.48 -17.83 -1.64
CA TYR A 57 -7.46 -16.82 -1.26
C TYR A 57 -8.87 -17.37 -1.40
N ALA A 58 -9.68 -17.20 -0.36
CA ALA A 58 -11.09 -17.58 -0.40
C ALA A 58 -11.89 -16.79 -1.46
N PHE A 59 -11.57 -15.50 -1.62
CA PHE A 59 -12.21 -14.58 -2.58
C PHE A 59 -11.13 -13.82 -3.38
N PRO A 60 -10.52 -14.46 -4.38
CA PRO A 60 -9.46 -13.85 -5.16
C PRO A 60 -10.00 -12.77 -6.09
N LYS A 61 -9.16 -11.79 -6.40
CA LYS A 61 -9.43 -10.78 -7.43
C LYS A 61 -8.87 -11.22 -8.78
N ASP A 62 -9.51 -10.79 -9.86
CA ASP A 62 -9.01 -10.98 -11.22
C ASP A 62 -7.78 -10.10 -11.51
N GLY A 63 -7.22 -10.20 -12.71
CA GLY A 63 -6.06 -9.41 -13.12
C GLY A 63 -6.31 -7.89 -13.21
N GLN A 64 -7.58 -7.46 -13.19
CA GLN A 64 -7.98 -6.05 -13.16
C GLN A 64 -8.33 -5.57 -11.75
N GLY A 65 -8.14 -6.40 -10.72
CA GLY A 65 -8.47 -6.07 -9.34
C GLY A 65 -9.95 -6.15 -9.02
N ARG A 66 -10.75 -6.84 -9.84
CA ARG A 66 -12.19 -7.03 -9.62
C ARG A 66 -12.46 -8.29 -8.82
N ASP A 67 -13.43 -8.20 -7.91
CA ASP A 67 -14.05 -9.38 -7.32
C ASP A 67 -15.29 -9.72 -8.15
N VAL A 68 -15.19 -10.79 -8.95
CA VAL A 68 -16.25 -11.20 -9.88
C VAL A 68 -17.46 -11.82 -9.17
N MET A 69 -17.28 -12.31 -7.94
CA MET A 69 -18.36 -12.92 -7.16
C MET A 69 -19.25 -11.84 -6.54
N LEU A 70 -18.64 -10.77 -6.05
CA LEU A 70 -19.32 -9.66 -5.37
C LEU A 70 -19.66 -8.49 -6.29
N ASP A 71 -19.32 -8.57 -7.58
CA ASP A 71 -19.43 -7.48 -8.55
C ASP A 71 -18.77 -6.18 -8.03
N ALA A 72 -17.53 -6.29 -7.55
CA ALA A 72 -16.77 -5.19 -6.97
C ALA A 72 -15.51 -4.84 -7.78
N PRO A 73 -15.10 -3.57 -7.85
CA PRO A 73 -15.73 -2.40 -7.24
C PRO A 73 -17.06 -2.04 -7.91
N SER A 74 -17.96 -1.42 -7.15
CA SER A 74 -19.26 -0.92 -7.61
C SER A 74 -19.33 0.60 -7.47
N ASP A 75 -20.32 1.21 -8.12
CA ASP A 75 -20.62 2.62 -7.92
C ASP A 75 -21.05 2.91 -6.46
N VAL A 76 -20.82 4.14 -6.03
CA VAL A 76 -21.21 4.66 -4.70
C VAL A 76 -22.24 5.77 -4.86
N GLU A 77 -23.06 5.99 -3.83
CA GLU A 77 -24.06 7.04 -3.85
C GLU A 77 -23.42 8.44 -3.81
N GLU A 78 -24.04 9.40 -4.50
CA GLU A 78 -23.55 10.79 -4.51
C GLU A 78 -23.51 11.40 -3.08
N LYS A 79 -24.42 10.97 -2.20
CA LYS A 79 -24.43 11.40 -0.79
C LYS A 79 -23.14 11.01 -0.07
N GLN A 80 -22.65 9.80 -0.28
CA GLN A 80 -21.40 9.30 0.32
C GLN A 80 -20.19 10.09 -0.18
N LEU A 81 -20.17 10.42 -1.47
CA LEU A 81 -19.12 11.27 -2.05
C LEU A 81 -19.13 12.68 -1.45
N LYS A 82 -20.32 13.28 -1.29
CA LYS A 82 -20.49 14.60 -0.68
C LYS A 82 -20.05 14.63 0.79
N GLU A 83 -20.40 13.59 1.55
CA GLU A 83 -19.99 13.43 2.96
C GLU A 83 -18.46 13.36 3.12
N LEU A 84 -17.76 12.75 2.16
CA LEU A 84 -16.31 12.66 2.15
C LEU A 84 -15.60 13.83 1.44
N HIS A 85 -16.36 14.80 0.92
CA HIS A 85 -15.86 15.92 0.11
C HIS A 85 -15.07 15.47 -1.15
N ILE A 86 -15.47 14.35 -1.75
CA ILE A 86 -14.86 13.77 -2.96
C ILE A 86 -15.76 14.03 -4.17
N LYS A 87 -15.15 14.21 -5.35
CA LYS A 87 -15.84 14.21 -6.64
C LYS A 87 -15.15 13.23 -7.58
N ILE A 88 -15.94 12.46 -8.32
CA ILE A 88 -15.42 11.58 -9.37
C ILE A 88 -15.32 12.40 -10.66
N GLU A 89 -14.10 12.53 -11.20
CA GLU A 89 -13.89 13.04 -12.55
C GLU A 89 -13.96 11.88 -13.54
N LYS A 90 -14.89 11.95 -14.50
CA LYS A 90 -14.90 10.99 -15.61
C LYS A 90 -13.69 11.27 -16.49
N LYS A 91 -12.86 10.26 -16.73
CA LYS A 91 -11.86 10.33 -17.81
C LYS A 91 -12.62 10.47 -19.13
N GLY A 92 -12.41 11.59 -19.83
CA GLY A 92 -12.83 11.77 -21.21
C GLY A 92 -12.04 10.87 -22.16
#